data_AF-A0AAU7U3Y1-F1
#
_entry.id   AF-A0AAU7U3Y1-F1
#
_cell.length_a   1.000
_cell.length_b   1.000
_cell.length_c   1.000
_cell.angle_alpha   90.00
_cell.angle_beta   90.00
_cell.angle_gamma   90.00
#
_symmetry.space_group_name_H-M   'P 1'
#
loop_
_entity.id
_entity.type
_entity.pdbx_description
1 polymer ?
#
loop_
_entity_poly.entity_id
_entity_poly.type
_entity_poly.pdbx_seq_one_letter_code
_entity_poly.pdbx_strand_id
1 'polypeptide(L)'
;MTTTQANFRIDADIKDQAEQTFILLGVTPSQAVNHFYQYVAEKGRLPFSVQTTVTLENDEDIYLRLLREIRICNMHLRYAELLSEKGDKPASLNKALSLAKSEASRAYDTLDEHMSSVAQYAHSLQEFGANHETGGVDQFLVQLRDRLWNIRLCPASDSTQIVSMHRDLYTSALILTFSHPTECDEDILECPHYVPDSYMVGGQ
;
A
#
# COMPACT_ATOMS: atom_id res chain seq x y z
N MET A 1 -39.94 12.79 27.05
CA MET A 1 -38.67 12.52 26.37
C MET A 1 -37.75 13.69 26.65
N THR A 2 -36.55 13.42 27.17
CA THR A 2 -35.52 14.45 27.38
C THR A 2 -34.75 14.62 26.07
N THR A 3 -34.72 15.82 25.52
CA THR A 3 -33.93 16.13 24.32
C THR A 3 -32.57 16.69 24.74
N THR A 4 -31.49 16.12 24.20
CA THR A 4 -30.11 16.57 24.45
C THR A 4 -29.52 17.10 23.14
N GLN A 5 -28.71 18.16 23.23
CA GLN A 5 -28.00 18.72 22.08
C GLN A 5 -26.70 17.95 21.83
N ALA A 6 -26.41 17.64 20.56
CA ALA A 6 -25.13 17.07 20.12
C ALA A 6 -24.45 18.04 19.14
N ASN A 7 -23.15 18.27 19.33
CA ASN A 7 -22.32 19.13 18.48
C ASN A 7 -21.17 18.30 17.88
N PHE A 8 -20.96 18.43 16.58
CA PHE A 8 -19.92 17.70 15.84
C PHE A 8 -19.08 18.69 15.03
N ARG A 9 -17.78 18.38 14.87
CA ARG A 9 -16.90 19.07 13.91
C ARG A 9 -16.90 18.27 12.61
N ILE A 10 -17.15 18.96 11.51
CA ILE A 10 -17.22 18.38 10.16
C ILE A 10 -16.48 19.33 9.24
N ASP A 11 -15.78 18.78 8.25
CA ASP A 11 -15.18 19.58 7.17
C ASP A 11 -16.23 20.42 6.43
N ALA A 12 -15.86 21.63 6.04
CA ALA A 12 -16.81 22.59 5.46
C ALA A 12 -17.32 22.12 4.09
N ASP A 13 -16.44 21.57 3.25
CA ASP A 13 -16.79 21.15 1.89
C ASP A 13 -17.68 19.88 1.94
N ILE A 14 -17.36 18.95 2.85
CA ILE A 14 -18.19 17.76 3.10
C ILE A 14 -19.57 18.17 3.61
N LYS A 15 -19.63 19.13 4.53
CA LYS A 15 -20.90 19.63 5.08
C LYS A 15 -21.79 20.20 3.97
N ASP A 16 -21.24 21.04 3.11
CA ASP A 16 -22.01 21.70 2.04
C ASP A 16 -22.54 20.68 1.02
N GLN A 17 -21.73 19.68 0.65
CA GLN A 17 -22.17 18.58 -0.22
C GLN A 17 -23.26 17.71 0.43
N ALA A 18 -23.10 17.40 1.71
CA ALA A 18 -24.07 16.62 2.47
C ALA A 18 -25.41 17.37 2.58
N GLU A 19 -25.39 18.68 2.83
CA GLU A 19 -26.60 19.50 2.90
C GLU A 19 -27.38 19.50 1.58
N GLN A 20 -26.70 19.60 0.43
CA GLN A 20 -27.36 19.49 -0.87
C GLN A 20 -28.00 18.11 -1.06
N THR A 21 -27.31 17.06 -0.65
CA THR A 21 -27.81 15.68 -0.76
C THR A 21 -29.02 15.46 0.14
N PHE A 22 -29.01 16.01 1.36
CA PHE A 22 -30.14 15.95 2.28
C PHE A 22 -31.40 16.63 1.72
N ILE A 23 -31.23 17.78 1.05
CA ILE A 23 -32.33 18.47 0.36
C ILE A 23 -32.93 17.57 -0.72
N LEU A 24 -32.10 16.92 -1.53
CA LEU A 24 -32.56 16.00 -2.59
C LEU A 24 -33.32 14.79 -2.03
N LEU A 25 -32.90 14.27 -0.88
CA LEU A 25 -33.53 13.13 -0.21
C LEU A 25 -34.76 13.53 0.63
N GLY A 26 -35.04 14.83 0.79
CA GLY A 26 -36.15 15.33 1.60
C GLY A 26 -36.00 15.06 3.11
N VAL A 27 -34.77 14.91 3.59
CA VAL A 27 -34.45 14.61 4.99
C VAL A 27 -33.61 15.73 5.58
N THR A 28 -33.88 16.15 6.81
CA THR A 28 -33.03 17.14 7.50
C THR A 28 -31.80 16.47 8.14
N PRO A 29 -30.66 17.18 8.27
CA PRO A 29 -29.48 16.64 8.96
C PRO A 29 -29.79 16.08 10.35
N SER A 30 -30.61 16.79 11.13
CA SER A 30 -31.03 16.35 12.47
C SER A 30 -31.84 15.05 12.44
N GLN A 31 -32.72 14.86 11.45
CA GLN A 31 -33.46 13.60 11.29
C GLN A 31 -32.53 12.44 10.93
N ALA A 32 -31.57 12.67 10.02
CA ALA A 32 -30.59 11.66 9.63
C ALA A 32 -29.75 11.21 10.84
N VAL A 33 -29.23 12.17 11.63
CA VAL A 33 -28.45 11.89 12.84
C VAL A 33 -29.28 11.14 13.89
N ASN A 34 -30.54 11.55 14.11
CA ASN A 34 -31.42 10.86 15.05
C ASN A 34 -31.70 9.41 14.62
N HIS A 35 -31.95 9.16 13.34
CA HIS A 35 -32.13 7.81 12.82
C HIS A 35 -30.86 6.96 12.94
N PHE A 36 -29.68 7.57 12.74
CA PHE A 36 -28.41 6.90 12.97
C PHE A 36 -28.26 6.44 14.43
N TYR A 37 -28.51 7.32 15.40
CA TYR A 37 -28.47 6.93 16.82
C TYR A 37 -29.50 5.85 17.18
N GLN A 38 -30.71 5.94 16.63
CA GLN A 38 -31.74 4.90 16.80
C GLN A 38 -31.25 3.55 16.27
N TYR A 39 -30.69 3.52 15.05
CA TYR A 39 -30.17 2.29 14.46
C TYR A 39 -29.09 1.64 15.35
N VAL A 40 -28.12 2.43 15.82
CA VAL A 40 -27.04 1.94 16.67
C VAL A 40 -27.59 1.40 18.00
N ALA A 41 -28.53 2.13 18.62
CA ALA A 41 -29.17 1.70 19.86
C ALA A 41 -29.99 0.40 19.70
N GLU A 42 -30.68 0.22 18.57
CA GLU A 42 -31.53 -0.95 18.33
C GLU A 42 -30.77 -2.18 17.85
N LYS A 43 -29.74 -1.99 17.02
CA LYS A 43 -29.04 -3.07 16.32
C LYS A 43 -27.69 -3.41 16.91
N GLY A 44 -27.14 -2.57 17.80
CA GLY A 44 -25.83 -2.79 18.43
C GLY A 44 -24.66 -2.82 17.43
N ARG A 45 -24.85 -2.29 16.21
CA ARG A 45 -23.84 -2.25 15.15
C ARG A 45 -24.03 -1.00 14.29
N LEU A 46 -23.01 -0.65 13.51
CA LEU A 46 -23.07 0.46 12.56
C LEU A 46 -23.81 0.05 11.28
N PRO A 47 -24.59 0.97 10.66
CA PRO A 47 -25.33 0.70 9.42
C PRO A 47 -24.44 0.65 8.18
N PHE A 48 -23.18 1.05 8.31
CA PHE A 48 -22.14 0.96 7.29
C PHE A 48 -20.83 0.54 7.97
N SER A 49 -19.94 -0.09 7.21
CA SER A 49 -18.57 -0.31 7.64
C SER A 49 -17.87 1.04 7.64
N VAL A 50 -17.50 1.55 8.83
CA VAL A 50 -16.59 2.68 8.91
C VAL A 50 -15.22 2.15 8.55
N GLN A 51 -14.86 2.24 7.27
CA GLN A 51 -13.46 2.25 6.90
C GLN A 51 -12.96 3.61 7.40
N THR A 52 -12.34 3.60 8.57
CA THR A 52 -11.43 4.67 8.94
C THR A 52 -10.28 4.53 7.95
N THR A 53 -10.41 5.13 6.77
CA THR A 53 -9.25 5.39 5.93
C THR A 53 -8.42 6.33 6.78
N VAL A 54 -7.41 5.76 7.43
CA VAL A 54 -6.42 6.53 8.15
C VAL A 54 -5.68 7.29 7.06
N THR A 55 -6.19 8.45 6.67
CA THR A 55 -5.39 9.45 5.99
C THR A 55 -4.46 10.03 7.06
N LEU A 56 -3.41 9.29 7.39
CA LEU A 56 -2.13 9.95 7.68
C LEU A 56 -1.88 10.82 6.45
N GLU A 57 -1.67 12.12 6.65
CA GLU A 57 -1.55 13.12 5.57
C GLU A 57 -0.43 12.83 4.54
N ASN A 58 0.28 11.69 4.64
CA ASN A 58 1.37 11.22 3.78
C ASN A 58 1.20 9.76 3.27
N ASP A 59 0.06 9.08 3.50
CA ASP A 59 -0.06 7.66 3.13
C ASP A 59 0.03 7.43 1.62
N GLU A 60 -0.57 8.30 0.81
CA GLU A 60 -0.48 8.21 -0.66
C GLU A 60 0.98 8.32 -1.14
N ASP A 61 1.78 9.21 -0.54
CA ASP A 61 3.21 9.34 -0.81
C ASP A 61 4.00 8.09 -0.40
N ILE A 62 3.64 7.47 0.72
CA ILE A 62 4.25 6.21 1.18
C ILE A 62 3.93 5.07 0.23
N TYR A 63 2.68 4.92 -0.22
CA TYR A 63 2.30 3.88 -1.18
C TYR A 63 2.96 4.09 -2.54
N LEU A 64 3.01 5.33 -3.03
CA LEU A 64 3.71 5.68 -4.27
C LEU A 64 5.20 5.41 -4.19
N ARG A 65 5.83 5.75 -3.07
CA ARG A 65 7.24 5.46 -2.82
C ARG A 65 7.50 3.96 -2.76
N LEU A 66 6.67 3.21 -2.02
CA LEU A 66 6.76 1.77 -1.92
C LEU A 66 6.59 1.09 -3.28
N LEU A 67 5.61 1.55 -4.07
CA LEU A 67 5.36 1.05 -5.42
C LEU A 67 6.55 1.29 -6.34
N ARG A 68 7.16 2.48 -6.28
CA ARG A 68 8.39 2.81 -7.02
C ARG A 68 9.54 1.87 -6.64
N GLU A 69 9.83 1.73 -5.36
CA GLU A 69 10.94 0.91 -4.85
C GLU A 69 10.76 -0.56 -5.23
N ILE A 70 9.55 -1.10 -5.11
CA ILE A 70 9.19 -2.46 -5.54
C ILE A 70 9.37 -2.64 -7.04
N ARG A 71 8.93 -1.69 -7.88
CA ARG A 71 9.09 -1.76 -9.34
C ARG A 71 10.56 -1.78 -9.76
N ILE A 72 11.39 -0.93 -9.16
CA ILE A 72 12.84 -0.90 -9.45
C ILE A 72 13.50 -2.22 -9.02
N CYS A 73 13.19 -2.72 -7.82
CA CYS A 73 13.66 -4.01 -7.35
C CYS A 73 13.29 -5.14 -8.33
N ASN A 74 12.04 -5.14 -8.80
CA ASN A 74 11.52 -6.10 -9.76
C ASN A 74 12.29 -6.07 -11.08
N MET A 75 12.58 -4.88 -11.62
CA MET A 75 13.41 -4.75 -12.83
C MET A 75 14.82 -5.33 -12.65
N HIS A 76 15.44 -5.12 -11.48
CA HIS A 76 16.76 -5.71 -11.20
C HIS A 76 16.71 -7.24 -11.08
N LEU A 77 15.67 -7.78 -10.47
CA LEU A 77 15.46 -9.24 -10.42
C LEU A 77 15.25 -9.82 -11.83
N ARG A 78 14.42 -9.18 -12.66
CA ARG A 78 14.22 -9.58 -14.06
C ARG A 78 15.51 -9.56 -14.86
N TYR A 79 16.33 -8.52 -14.68
CA TYR A 79 17.62 -8.46 -15.34
C TYR A 79 18.58 -9.57 -14.85
N ALA A 80 18.57 -9.87 -13.55
CA ALA A 80 19.35 -10.99 -13.00
C ALA A 80 18.88 -12.35 -13.55
N GLU A 81 17.57 -12.58 -13.71
CA GLU A 81 17.04 -13.78 -14.38
C GLU A 81 17.63 -13.92 -15.79
N LEU A 82 17.55 -12.87 -16.61
CA LEU A 82 18.03 -12.89 -18.00
C LEU A 82 19.54 -13.14 -18.10
N LEU A 83 20.33 -12.57 -17.19
CA LEU A 83 21.77 -12.83 -17.11
C LEU A 83 22.06 -14.28 -16.73
N SER A 84 21.27 -14.83 -15.80
CA SER A 84 21.40 -16.23 -15.40
C SER A 84 21.02 -17.19 -16.53
N GLU A 85 19.98 -16.91 -17.31
CA GLU A 85 19.54 -17.72 -18.45
C GLU A 85 20.60 -17.74 -19.56
N LYS A 86 21.27 -16.61 -19.79
CA LYS A 86 22.32 -16.46 -20.81
C LYS A 86 23.68 -17.05 -20.42
N GLY A 87 23.84 -17.50 -19.17
CA GLY A 87 25.13 -17.94 -18.65
C GLY A 87 26.17 -16.82 -18.64
N ASP A 88 25.74 -15.57 -18.42
CA ASP A 88 26.59 -14.38 -18.49
C ASP A 88 27.56 -14.30 -17.29
N LYS A 89 28.50 -13.36 -17.33
CA LYS A 89 29.58 -13.23 -16.34
C LYS A 89 29.02 -13.06 -14.92
N PRO A 90 29.59 -13.75 -13.91
CA PRO A 90 29.12 -13.68 -12.53
C PRO A 90 29.18 -12.26 -11.94
N ALA A 91 30.05 -11.39 -12.46
CA ALA A 91 30.14 -10.00 -12.03
C ALA A 91 28.87 -9.18 -12.35
N SER A 92 28.29 -9.34 -13.53
CA SER A 92 27.07 -8.62 -13.94
C SER A 92 25.86 -9.11 -13.14
N LEU A 93 25.77 -10.44 -12.93
CA LEU A 93 24.74 -11.05 -12.11
C LEU A 93 24.82 -10.57 -10.65
N ASN A 94 26.02 -10.59 -10.06
CA ASN A 94 26.24 -10.11 -8.70
C ASN A 94 25.91 -8.61 -8.57
N LYS A 95 26.24 -7.79 -9.59
CA LYS A 95 25.85 -6.37 -9.62
C LYS A 95 24.34 -6.20 -9.63
N ALA A 96 23.63 -6.90 -10.52
CA ALA A 96 22.17 -6.85 -10.60
C ALA A 96 21.49 -7.25 -9.28
N LEU A 97 21.97 -8.33 -8.66
CA LEU A 97 21.45 -8.80 -7.37
C LEU A 97 21.79 -7.85 -6.22
N SER A 98 22.96 -7.21 -6.22
CA SER A 98 23.29 -6.20 -5.22
C SER A 98 22.37 -4.98 -5.28
N LEU A 99 21.99 -4.57 -6.49
CA LEU A 99 21.03 -3.48 -6.71
C LEU A 99 19.62 -3.91 -6.29
N ALA A 100 19.15 -5.10 -6.70
CA ALA A 100 17.88 -5.65 -6.26
C ALA A 100 17.75 -5.70 -4.73
N LYS A 101 18.81 -6.13 -4.03
CA LYS A 101 18.87 -6.15 -2.56
C LYS A 101 18.83 -4.76 -1.93
N SER A 102 19.52 -3.79 -2.50
CA SER A 102 19.50 -2.41 -2.03
C SER A 102 18.10 -1.81 -2.12
N GLU A 103 17.41 -2.02 -3.25
CA GLU A 103 16.05 -1.54 -3.44
C GLU A 103 15.05 -2.29 -2.56
N ALA A 104 15.21 -3.62 -2.40
CA ALA A 104 14.38 -4.40 -1.49
C ALA A 104 14.54 -3.95 -0.03
N SER A 105 15.75 -3.55 0.38
CA SER A 105 15.96 -2.99 1.72
C SER A 105 15.24 -1.66 1.89
N ARG A 106 15.32 -0.76 0.90
CA ARG A 106 14.59 0.52 0.94
C ARG A 106 13.09 0.30 1.04
N ALA A 107 12.53 -0.55 0.19
CA ALA A 107 11.11 -0.91 0.25
C ALA A 107 10.71 -1.54 1.59
N TYR A 108 11.57 -2.39 2.15
CA TYR A 108 11.34 -3.00 3.47
C TYR A 108 11.30 -1.94 4.56
N ASP A 109 12.27 -1.03 4.58
CA ASP A 109 12.37 0.01 5.61
C ASP A 109 11.16 0.98 5.52
N THR A 110 10.78 1.40 4.30
CA THR A 110 9.56 2.20 4.06
C THR A 110 8.30 1.49 4.58
N LEU A 111 8.17 0.18 4.32
CA LEU A 111 7.03 -0.61 4.76
C LEU A 111 7.02 -0.82 6.29
N ASP A 112 8.17 -1.03 6.91
CA ASP A 112 8.30 -1.23 8.36
C ASP A 112 7.99 0.05 9.15
N GLU A 113 8.42 1.20 8.63
CA GLU A 113 8.02 2.52 9.14
C GLU A 113 6.50 2.71 9.09
N HIS A 114 5.88 2.38 7.95
CA HIS A 114 4.42 2.46 7.78
C HIS A 114 3.68 1.55 8.75
N MET A 115 4.05 0.27 8.81
CA MET A 115 3.39 -0.69 9.70
C MET A 115 3.59 -0.33 11.18
N SER A 116 4.73 0.26 11.55
CA SER A 116 4.95 0.75 12.91
C SER A 116 4.04 1.93 13.26
N SER A 117 3.83 2.86 12.31
CA SER A 117 2.88 3.97 12.45
C SER A 117 1.45 3.46 12.62
N VAL A 118 1.03 2.52 11.76
CA VAL A 118 -0.31 1.89 11.82
C VAL A 118 -0.50 1.13 13.13
N ALA A 119 0.51 0.41 13.63
CA ALA A 119 0.44 -0.31 14.89
C ALA A 119 0.31 0.62 16.11
N GLN A 120 1.04 1.73 16.14
CA GLN A 120 0.92 2.75 17.20
C GLN A 120 -0.49 3.37 17.22
N TYR A 121 -1.06 3.61 16.04
CA TYR A 121 -2.41 4.13 15.91
C TYR A 121 -3.48 3.10 16.31
N ALA A 122 -3.34 1.84 15.90
CA ALA A 122 -4.23 0.76 16.30
C ALA A 122 -4.26 0.58 17.83
N HIS A 123 -3.10 0.67 18.49
CA HIS A 123 -3.01 0.66 19.95
C HIS A 123 -3.76 1.84 20.58
N SER A 124 -3.67 3.03 19.98
CA SER A 124 -4.38 4.23 20.43
C SER A 124 -5.91 4.06 20.28
N LEU A 125 -6.40 3.45 19.19
CA LEU A 125 -7.82 3.18 18.99
C LEU A 125 -8.37 2.07 19.88
N GLN A 126 -7.54 1.08 20.25
CA GLN A 126 -7.92 0.01 21.16
C GLN A 126 -8.19 0.55 22.58
N GLU A 127 -7.49 1.61 23.00
CA GLU A 127 -7.78 2.36 24.24
C GLU A 127 -9.16 3.06 24.20
N PHE A 128 -9.68 3.35 23.01
CA PHE A 128 -11.02 3.93 22.80
C PHE A 128 -12.13 2.89 22.54
N GLY A 129 -11.82 1.59 22.62
CA GLY A 129 -12.82 0.52 22.57
C GLY A 129 -13.40 0.19 21.19
N ALA A 130 -12.73 0.57 20.10
CA ALA A 130 -13.13 0.20 18.75
C ALA A 130 -12.56 -1.17 18.36
N ASN A 131 -13.44 -2.17 18.14
CA ASN A 131 -13.05 -3.44 17.52
C ASN A 131 -12.98 -3.24 16.00
N HIS A 132 -11.78 -3.21 15.43
CA HIS A 132 -11.58 -3.18 13.98
C HIS A 132 -11.23 -4.57 13.44
N GLU A 133 -11.94 -5.03 12.41
CA GLU A 133 -11.52 -6.15 11.56
C GLU A 133 -10.55 -5.61 10.49
N THR A 134 -9.24 -5.73 10.72
CA THR A 134 -8.19 -5.27 9.77
C THR A 134 -7.70 -6.37 8.80
N GLY A 135 -8.41 -7.51 8.73
CA GLY A 135 -7.85 -8.78 8.28
C GLY A 135 -7.36 -8.91 6.83
N GLY A 136 -7.69 -7.98 5.92
CA GLY A 136 -7.34 -8.11 4.50
C GLY A 136 -6.04 -7.39 4.10
N VAL A 137 -5.97 -6.09 4.38
CA VAL A 137 -4.85 -5.22 3.96
C VAL A 137 -3.60 -5.50 4.78
N ASP A 138 -3.75 -5.75 6.09
CA ASP A 138 -2.64 -6.11 6.97
C ASP A 138 -1.96 -7.42 6.52
N GLN A 139 -2.74 -8.40 6.07
CA GLN A 139 -2.20 -9.69 5.64
C GLN A 139 -1.36 -9.54 4.36
N PHE A 140 -1.77 -8.69 3.42
CA PHE A 140 -0.99 -8.40 2.22
C PHE A 140 0.33 -7.69 2.55
N LEU A 141 0.30 -6.66 3.39
CA LEU A 141 1.51 -5.91 3.78
C LEU A 141 2.52 -6.80 4.52
N VAL A 142 2.04 -7.70 5.39
CA VAL A 142 2.89 -8.71 6.05
C VAL A 142 3.54 -9.64 5.03
N GLN A 143 2.78 -10.16 4.06
CA GLN A 143 3.34 -11.02 3.00
C GLN A 143 4.35 -10.28 2.13
N LEU A 144 4.09 -9.02 1.82
CA LEU A 144 5.01 -8.18 1.06
C LEU A 144 6.32 -7.95 1.83
N ARG A 145 6.23 -7.65 3.13
CA ARG A 145 7.41 -7.51 3.99
C ARG A 145 8.27 -8.77 3.96
N ASP A 146 7.66 -9.94 4.12
CA ASP A 146 8.39 -11.22 4.14
C ASP A 146 9.06 -11.50 2.78
N ARG A 147 8.41 -11.14 1.66
CA ARG A 147 9.01 -11.24 0.31
C ARG A 147 10.23 -10.33 0.16
N LEU A 148 10.12 -9.07 0.59
CA LEU A 148 11.23 -8.10 0.55
C LEU A 148 12.41 -8.56 1.41
N TRP A 149 12.12 -9.11 2.59
CA TRP A 149 13.12 -9.70 3.47
C TRP A 149 13.85 -10.88 2.82
N ASN A 150 13.12 -11.77 2.16
CA ASN A 150 13.73 -12.90 1.45
C ASN A 150 14.65 -12.45 0.30
N ILE A 151 14.26 -11.40 -0.45
CA ILE A 151 15.11 -10.83 -1.50
C ILE A 151 16.40 -10.25 -0.90
N ARG A 152 16.28 -9.51 0.21
CA ARG A 152 17.43 -8.95 0.94
C ARG A 152 18.45 -10.02 1.33
N LEU A 153 17.97 -11.20 1.75
CA LEU A 153 18.82 -12.31 2.19
C LEU A 153 19.26 -13.27 1.07
N CYS A 154 18.75 -13.13 -0.16
CA CYS A 154 18.96 -14.13 -1.21
C CYS A 154 20.46 -14.37 -1.53
N PRO A 155 20.96 -15.62 -1.54
CA PRO A 155 22.29 -15.91 -2.05
C PRO A 155 22.35 -15.70 -3.57
N ALA A 156 23.50 -15.27 -4.09
CA ALA A 156 23.62 -14.80 -5.48
C ALA A 156 23.61 -15.90 -6.56
N SER A 157 23.52 -17.17 -6.15
CA SER A 157 23.88 -18.32 -6.97
C SER A 157 22.71 -19.19 -7.45
N ASP A 158 21.48 -18.94 -7.00
CA ASP A 158 20.32 -19.79 -7.32
C ASP A 158 19.36 -19.09 -8.29
N SER A 159 19.42 -19.48 -9.56
CA SER A 159 18.59 -18.92 -10.64
C SER A 159 17.09 -19.19 -10.44
N THR A 160 16.74 -20.36 -9.92
CA THR A 160 15.36 -20.75 -9.57
C THR A 160 14.79 -19.87 -8.47
N GLN A 161 15.62 -19.52 -7.48
CA GLN A 161 15.23 -18.60 -6.41
C GLN A 161 14.98 -17.18 -6.93
N ILE A 162 15.84 -16.69 -7.84
CA ILE A 162 15.67 -15.37 -8.49
C ILE A 162 14.33 -15.30 -9.23
N VAL A 163 13.97 -16.36 -9.96
CA VAL A 163 12.71 -16.43 -10.72
C VAL A 163 11.47 -16.41 -9.82
N SER A 164 11.50 -17.16 -8.72
CA SER A 164 10.41 -17.15 -7.75
C SER A 164 10.21 -15.76 -7.15
N MET A 165 11.29 -15.12 -6.72
CA MET A 165 11.24 -13.80 -6.08
C MET A 165 10.71 -12.71 -7.02
N HIS A 166 11.16 -12.70 -8.28
CA HIS A 166 10.66 -11.77 -9.28
C HIS A 166 9.15 -11.92 -9.49
N ARG A 167 8.65 -13.16 -9.65
CA ARG A 167 7.23 -13.44 -9.84
C ARG A 167 6.39 -12.99 -8.63
N ASP A 168 6.86 -13.30 -7.42
CA ASP A 168 6.16 -12.95 -6.19
C ASP A 168 6.11 -11.43 -5.99
N LEU A 169 7.21 -10.74 -6.27
CA LEU A 169 7.29 -9.28 -6.16
C LEU A 169 6.47 -8.58 -7.26
N TYR A 170 6.42 -9.15 -8.47
CA TYR A 170 5.58 -8.65 -9.57
C TYR A 170 4.10 -8.72 -9.22
N THR A 171 3.68 -9.84 -8.65
CA THR A 171 2.30 -10.02 -8.18
C THR A 171 1.95 -8.99 -7.10
N SER A 172 2.87 -8.73 -6.16
CA SER A 172 2.67 -7.69 -5.15
C SER A 172 2.57 -6.28 -5.75
N ALA A 173 3.40 -5.95 -6.74
CA ALA A 173 3.36 -4.65 -7.43
C ALA A 173 2.03 -4.43 -8.16
N LEU A 174 1.50 -5.47 -8.81
CA LEU A 174 0.19 -5.43 -9.45
C LEU A 174 -0.92 -5.17 -8.42
N ILE A 175 -0.94 -5.94 -7.32
CA ILE A 175 -1.95 -5.78 -6.26
C ILE A 175 -1.92 -4.36 -5.68
N LEU A 176 -0.73 -3.82 -5.41
CA LEU A 176 -0.59 -2.44 -4.94
C LEU A 176 -1.13 -1.43 -5.95
N THR A 177 -0.80 -1.60 -7.23
CA THR A 177 -1.27 -0.70 -8.32
C THR A 177 -2.79 -0.70 -8.45
N PHE A 178 -3.45 -1.86 -8.33
CA PHE A 178 -4.91 -1.96 -8.39
C PHE A 178 -5.61 -1.47 -7.12
N SER A 179 -4.94 -1.53 -5.97
CA SER A 179 -5.50 -1.09 -4.68
C SER A 179 -5.43 0.43 -4.51
N HIS A 180 -4.45 1.08 -5.14
CA HIS A 180 -4.26 2.53 -5.13
C HIS A 180 -4.02 3.01 -6.57
N PRO A 181 -5.08 3.17 -7.38
CA PRO A 181 -4.95 3.62 -8.75
C PRO A 181 -4.58 5.11 -8.75
N THR A 182 -3.29 5.39 -8.72
CA THR A 182 -2.77 6.74 -8.96
C THR A 182 -2.64 6.96 -10.46
N GLU A 183 -2.82 8.21 -10.92
CA GLU A 183 -2.43 8.67 -12.26
C GLU A 183 -0.90 8.59 -12.38
N CYS A 184 -0.34 7.39 -12.41
CA CYS A 184 1.07 7.17 -12.64
C CYS A 184 1.28 6.85 -14.12
N ASP A 185 1.97 7.77 -14.80
CA ASP A 185 2.49 7.71 -16.16
C ASP A 185 2.54 6.30 -16.76
N GLU A 186 1.78 6.10 -17.84
CA GLU A 186 1.72 4.87 -18.63
C GLU A 186 3.11 4.43 -19.16
N ASP A 187 4.09 5.34 -19.16
CA ASP A 187 5.42 5.12 -19.72
C ASP A 187 6.27 4.06 -18.99
N ILE A 188 5.92 3.67 -17.76
CA ILE A 188 6.67 2.64 -17.00
C ILE A 188 6.04 1.25 -17.17
N LEU A 189 4.78 1.16 -17.61
CA LEU A 189 4.07 -0.11 -17.79
C LEU A 189 4.48 -0.86 -19.06
N GLU A 190 5.07 -0.18 -20.05
CA GLU A 190 5.31 -0.74 -21.39
C GLU A 190 6.76 -1.14 -21.71
N CYS A 191 7.72 -1.08 -20.78
CA CYS A 191 9.10 -1.41 -21.12
C CYS A 191 9.57 -2.78 -20.58
N PRO A 192 9.35 -3.90 -21.30
CA PRO A 192 10.02 -5.18 -21.04
C PRO A 192 11.54 -5.12 -21.30
N HIS A 193 12.07 -3.97 -21.71
CA HIS A 193 13.47 -3.73 -22.07
C HIS A 193 14.12 -2.56 -21.33
N TYR A 194 13.50 -2.00 -20.28
CA TYR A 194 14.15 -0.93 -19.52
C TYR A 194 15.37 -1.49 -18.76
N VAL A 195 16.55 -1.17 -19.27
CA VAL A 195 17.82 -1.36 -18.58
C VAL A 195 18.12 -0.03 -17.88
N PRO A 196 18.10 0.04 -16.54
CA PRO A 196 18.39 1.28 -15.83
C PRO A 196 19.74 1.87 -16.25
N ASP A 197 19.85 3.20 -16.36
CA ASP A 197 21.08 3.89 -16.78
C ASP A 197 22.32 3.47 -15.96
N SER A 198 22.14 2.98 -14.74
CA SER A 198 23.17 2.37 -13.89
C SER A 198 23.90 1.15 -14.50
N TYR A 199 23.37 0.59 -15.58
CA TYR A 199 23.96 -0.51 -16.35
C TYR A 199 24.58 -0.07 -17.69
N MET A 200 24.43 1.19 -18.10
CA MET A 200 24.94 1.74 -19.36
C MET A 200 26.37 2.29 -19.27
N VAL A 201 27.22 1.75 -18.38
CA VAL A 201 28.63 2.16 -18.29
C VAL A 201 29.52 1.02 -18.77
N GLY A 202 30.04 1.16 -20.01
CA GLY A 202 31.06 0.25 -20.55
C GLY A 202 31.16 0.17 -22.08
N GLY A 203 30.70 1.18 -22.81
CA GLY A 203 30.80 1.24 -24.27
C GLY A 203 31.58 2.45 -24.76
N GLN A 204 32.87 2.52 -24.41
CA GLN A 204 33.96 3.11 -25.22
C GLN A 204 35.31 2.82 -24.54
#